data_AF-A0A955Y9V3-F1
#
_entry.id   AF-A0A955Y9V3-F1
#
_cell.length_a   1.000
_cell.length_b   1.000
_cell.length_c   1.000
_cell.angle_alpha   90.00
_cell.angle_beta   90.00
_cell.angle_gamma   90.00
#
_symmetry.space_group_name_H-M   'P 1'
#
loop_
_entity.id
_entity.type
_entity.pdbx_description
1 polymer ?
#
loop_
_entity_poly.entity_id
_entity_poly.type
_entity_poly.pdbx_seq_one_letter_code
_entity_poly.pdbx_strand_id
1 'polypeptide(L)'
;MYSHAQLARAIETWSTHPDPAVKASAAERIRKWTSVILGMEDGSITVGSRTPVADTPAWVTLEVAHGGFATGRLLAAHDEAADRNEQALGAGREALIARLHTGAYRVDVPEQGAIPVALRLLELGHTEAALDLL
;
A
#
# COMPACT_ATOMS: atom_id res chain seq x y z
N MET A 1 -10.54 0.21 24.04
CA MET A 1 -10.64 0.65 22.62
C MET A 1 -10.88 -0.56 21.73
N TYR A 2 -11.58 -0.42 20.59
CA TYR A 2 -11.95 -1.55 19.72
C TYR A 2 -10.73 -2.37 19.21
N SER A 3 -9.63 -1.70 18.84
CA SER A 3 -8.38 -2.33 18.38
C SER A 3 -7.78 -3.32 19.38
N HIS A 4 -7.72 -2.93 20.66
CA HIS A 4 -7.19 -3.77 21.74
C HIS A 4 -8.08 -5.00 21.99
N ALA A 5 -9.40 -4.84 21.91
CA ALA A 5 -10.34 -5.96 22.06
C ALA A 5 -10.25 -6.96 20.89
N GLN A 6 -9.86 -6.50 19.69
CA GLN A 6 -9.62 -7.37 18.55
C GLN A 6 -8.28 -8.10 18.65
N LEU A 7 -7.23 -7.44 19.16
CA LEU A 7 -5.95 -8.07 19.47
C LEU A 7 -6.12 -9.18 20.52
N ALA A 8 -6.81 -8.90 21.63
CA ALA A 8 -7.06 -9.88 22.69
C ALA A 8 -7.77 -11.14 22.17
N ARG A 9 -8.82 -10.98 21.35
CA ARG A 9 -9.53 -12.09 20.71
C ARG A 9 -8.64 -12.92 19.78
N ALA A 10 -7.73 -12.26 19.05
CA ALA A 10 -6.80 -12.96 18.18
C ALA A 10 -5.78 -13.80 18.98
N ILE A 11 -5.27 -13.26 20.09
CA ILE A 11 -4.38 -13.98 21.02
C ILE A 11 -5.09 -15.18 21.64
N GLU A 12 -6.32 -15.00 22.12
CA GLU A 12 -7.13 -16.09 22.69
C GLU A 12 -7.33 -17.23 21.67
N THR A 13 -7.71 -16.89 20.44
CA THR A 13 -7.87 -17.87 19.36
C THR A 13 -6.56 -18.60 19.06
N TRP A 14 -5.45 -17.86 18.98
CA TRP A 14 -4.13 -18.45 18.70
C TRP A 14 -3.68 -19.41 19.80
N SER A 15 -3.97 -19.11 21.07
CA SER A 15 -3.55 -19.94 22.20
C SER A 15 -4.41 -21.19 22.41
N THR A 16 -5.69 -21.16 22.04
CA THR A 16 -6.67 -22.19 22.41
C THR A 16 -7.08 -23.10 21.25
N HIS A 17 -7.01 -22.62 20.01
CA HIS A 17 -7.56 -23.37 18.88
C HIS A 17 -6.64 -24.52 18.45
N PRO A 18 -7.15 -25.75 18.26
CA PRO A 18 -6.33 -26.92 17.90
C PRO A 18 -5.89 -26.92 16.43
N ASP A 19 -6.69 -26.35 15.52
CA ASP A 19 -6.41 -26.31 14.08
C ASP A 19 -5.24 -25.36 13.73
N PRO A 20 -4.14 -25.87 13.14
CA PRO A 20 -3.00 -25.04 12.70
C PRO A 20 -3.35 -23.91 11.72
N ALA A 21 -4.30 -24.11 10.81
CA ALA A 21 -4.69 -23.08 9.83
C ALA A 21 -5.41 -21.91 10.51
N VAL A 22 -6.24 -22.21 11.51
CA VAL A 22 -6.91 -21.20 12.33
C VAL A 22 -5.89 -20.46 13.20
N LYS A 23 -4.89 -21.16 13.75
CA LYS A 23 -3.78 -20.53 14.48
C LYS A 23 -2.97 -19.60 13.58
N ALA A 24 -2.62 -20.02 12.37
CA ALA A 24 -1.91 -19.17 11.41
C ALA A 24 -2.70 -17.90 11.08
N SER A 25 -4.01 -18.04 10.83
CA SER A 25 -4.91 -16.91 10.61
C SER A 25 -5.00 -15.99 11.84
N ALA A 26 -4.97 -16.55 13.05
CA ALA A 26 -4.96 -15.79 14.29
C ALA A 26 -3.64 -15.03 14.48
N ALA A 27 -2.50 -15.65 14.19
CA ALA A 27 -1.19 -14.99 14.21
C ALA A 27 -1.14 -13.80 13.26
N GLU A 28 -1.72 -13.94 12.07
CA GLU A 28 -1.80 -12.84 11.10
C GLU A 28 -2.70 -11.69 11.60
N ARG A 29 -3.82 -12.00 12.25
CA ARG A 29 -4.65 -10.97 12.92
C ARG A 29 -3.89 -10.28 14.05
N ILE A 30 -3.13 -11.01 14.85
CA ILE A 30 -2.27 -10.44 15.90
C ILE A 30 -1.30 -9.44 15.27
N ARG A 31 -0.58 -9.84 14.22
CA ARG A 31 0.35 -8.96 13.49
C ARG A 31 -0.33 -7.67 13.02
N LYS A 32 -1.48 -7.79 12.36
CA LYS A 32 -2.22 -6.62 11.85
C LYS A 32 -2.65 -5.68 12.97
N TRP A 33 -3.24 -6.21 14.05
CA TRP A 33 -3.73 -5.38 15.15
C TRP A 33 -2.60 -4.74 15.96
N THR A 34 -1.47 -5.44 16.15
CA THR A 34 -0.27 -4.83 16.74
C THR A 34 0.24 -3.67 15.88
N SER A 35 0.29 -3.84 14.56
CA SER A 35 0.68 -2.77 13.62
C SER A 35 -0.21 -1.54 13.73
N VAL A 36 -1.53 -1.75 13.78
CA VAL A 36 -2.52 -0.66 13.95
C VAL A 36 -2.29 0.08 15.26
N ILE A 37 -2.10 -0.64 16.37
CA ILE A 37 -1.94 -0.03 17.69
C ILE A 37 -0.64 0.78 17.76
N LEU A 38 0.48 0.18 17.37
CA LEU A 38 1.78 0.87 17.40
C LEU A 38 1.77 2.09 16.48
N GLY A 39 1.20 1.98 15.28
CA GLY A 39 1.11 3.10 14.36
C GLY A 39 0.21 4.24 14.86
N MET A 40 -0.84 3.92 15.64
CA MET A 40 -1.63 4.95 16.31
C MET A 40 -0.86 5.63 17.45
N GLU A 41 -0.02 4.88 18.16
CA GLU A 41 0.80 5.39 19.27
C GLU A 41 1.96 6.26 18.80
N ASP A 42 2.62 5.88 17.70
CA ASP A 42 3.73 6.64 17.11
C ASP A 42 3.28 7.76 16.15
N GLY A 43 1.99 7.81 15.82
CA GLY A 43 1.39 8.83 14.95
C GLY A 43 1.49 8.55 13.46
N SER A 44 2.12 7.44 13.04
CA SER A 44 2.17 7.01 11.64
C SER A 44 0.80 6.59 11.10
N ILE A 45 -0.17 6.26 11.97
CA ILE A 45 -1.54 5.89 11.61
C ILE A 45 -2.56 6.82 12.27
N THR A 46 -3.33 7.53 11.45
CA THR A 46 -4.45 8.38 11.89
C THR A 46 -5.79 7.77 11.49
N VAL A 47 -6.49 7.18 12.46
CA VAL A 47 -7.81 6.57 12.24
C VAL A 47 -8.88 7.63 11.93
N GLY A 48 -9.77 7.33 10.98
CA GLY A 48 -10.81 8.26 10.54
C GLY A 48 -10.35 9.26 9.48
N SER A 49 -9.07 9.25 9.12
CA SER A 49 -8.53 10.00 7.98
C SER A 49 -8.79 9.28 6.66
N ARG A 50 -8.88 10.05 5.57
CA ARG A 50 -8.88 9.54 4.18
C ARG A 50 -7.47 9.16 3.71
N THR A 51 -6.45 9.68 4.38
CA THR A 51 -5.02 9.35 4.23
C THR A 51 -4.52 8.88 5.59
N PRO A 52 -4.86 7.63 5.98
CA PRO A 52 -4.66 7.17 7.34
C PRO A 52 -3.20 6.83 7.66
N VAL A 53 -2.30 6.76 6.68
CA VAL A 53 -0.88 6.46 6.87
C VAL A 53 -0.08 7.71 6.52
N ALA A 54 0.82 8.13 7.41
CA ALA A 54 1.70 9.28 7.20
C ALA A 54 2.60 9.09 5.98
N ASP A 55 3.00 10.21 5.36
CA ASP A 55 3.94 10.25 4.23
C ASP A 55 3.59 9.29 3.07
N THR A 56 2.30 8.96 2.92
CA THR A 56 1.80 8.02 1.91
C THR A 56 0.75 8.70 1.05
N PRO A 57 0.91 8.72 -0.28
CA PRO A 57 -0.09 9.32 -1.17
C PRO A 57 -1.46 8.66 -1.05
N ALA A 58 -2.51 9.44 -1.22
CA ALA A 58 -3.91 8.99 -1.07
C ALA A 58 -4.34 7.89 -2.06
N TRP A 59 -3.59 7.71 -3.15
CA TRP A 59 -3.87 6.72 -4.19
C TRP A 59 -3.22 5.35 -3.91
N VAL A 60 -2.36 5.24 -2.90
CA VAL A 60 -1.67 3.98 -2.56
C VAL A 60 -2.62 2.96 -1.93
N THR A 61 -2.50 1.72 -2.37
CA THR A 61 -3.29 0.59 -1.88
C THR A 61 -2.74 0.10 -0.54
N LEU A 62 -3.46 0.36 0.53
CA LEU A 62 -3.08 -0.02 1.89
C LEU A 62 -3.63 -1.39 2.31
N GLU A 63 -2.85 -2.10 3.11
CA GLU A 63 -3.36 -3.26 3.85
C GLU A 63 -4.28 -2.77 4.96
N VAL A 64 -5.45 -3.40 5.06
CA VAL A 64 -6.43 -3.12 6.10
C VAL A 64 -6.71 -4.34 6.97
N ALA A 65 -6.87 -4.09 8.27
CA ALA A 65 -7.49 -5.00 9.22
C ALA A 65 -9.02 -4.93 9.12
N HIS A 66 -9.68 -5.90 9.73
CA HIS A 66 -11.13 -5.96 9.76
C HIS A 66 -11.74 -4.68 10.38
N GLY A 67 -12.76 -4.12 9.73
CA GLY A 67 -13.34 -2.83 10.12
C GLY A 67 -12.66 -1.61 9.51
N GLY A 68 -11.75 -1.79 8.55
CA GLY A 68 -11.20 -0.68 7.74
C GLY A 68 -10.00 0.04 8.36
N PHE A 69 -9.34 -0.56 9.35
CA PHE A 69 -8.14 0.02 9.98
C PHE A 69 -6.92 -0.23 9.10
N ALA A 70 -6.28 0.82 8.59
CA ALA A 70 -5.02 0.70 7.88
C ALA A 70 -3.93 0.13 8.81
N THR A 71 -3.11 -0.78 8.31
CA THR A 71 -2.02 -1.40 9.10
C THR A 71 -0.67 -0.71 8.91
N GLY A 72 -0.58 0.25 7.98
CA GLY A 72 0.67 0.91 7.57
C GLY A 72 1.43 0.20 6.45
N ARG A 73 1.01 -0.99 6.05
CA ARG A 73 1.66 -1.76 4.96
C ARG A 73 1.01 -1.44 3.60
N LEU A 74 1.82 -1.38 2.55
CA LEU A 74 1.37 -1.23 1.17
C LEU A 74 1.09 -2.62 0.56
N LEU A 75 -0.10 -2.85 0.00
CA LEU A 75 -0.49 -4.15 -0.55
C LEU A 75 0.13 -4.45 -1.91
N ALA A 76 0.40 -3.41 -2.68
CA ALA A 76 0.94 -3.52 -4.03
C ALA A 76 2.47 -3.34 -4.07
N ALA A 77 3.14 -3.41 -2.92
CA ALA A 77 4.60 -3.53 -2.89
C ALA A 77 4.98 -4.88 -3.51
N HIS A 78 5.45 -4.84 -4.75
CA HIS A 78 5.95 -5.99 -5.50
C HIS A 78 7.34 -6.41 -5.00
N ASP A 79 7.57 -7.72 -4.90
CA ASP A 79 8.91 -8.30 -4.95
C ASP A 79 9.45 -8.08 -6.38
N GLU A 80 10.69 -7.59 -6.49
CA GLU A 80 11.39 -7.00 -7.66
C GLU A 80 11.45 -7.85 -8.96
N ALA A 81 10.73 -8.98 -9.06
CA ALA A 81 11.07 -10.04 -10.02
C ALA A 81 10.25 -10.08 -11.33
N ALA A 82 9.23 -9.24 -11.56
CA ALA A 82 8.35 -9.47 -12.71
C ALA A 82 7.62 -8.26 -13.33
N ASP A 83 8.09 -7.02 -13.14
CA ASP A 83 7.37 -5.87 -13.72
C ASP A 83 8.00 -5.38 -15.05
N ARG A 84 7.20 -5.43 -16.13
CA ARG A 84 7.55 -4.81 -17.43
C ARG A 84 7.64 -3.28 -17.35
N ASN A 85 7.02 -2.69 -16.33
CA ASN A 85 7.14 -1.28 -16.03
C ASN A 85 8.46 -0.98 -15.31
N GLU A 86 8.94 -1.86 -14.43
CA GLU A 86 10.25 -1.72 -13.81
C GLU A 86 11.39 -1.79 -14.84
N GLN A 87 11.30 -2.69 -15.83
CA GLN A 87 12.20 -2.66 -17.00
C GLN A 87 12.10 -1.33 -17.77
N ALA A 88 10.91 -0.73 -17.86
CA ALA A 88 10.73 0.57 -18.52
C ALA A 88 11.31 1.72 -17.71
N LEU A 89 11.18 1.68 -16.38
CA LEU A 89 11.80 2.61 -15.44
C LEU A 89 13.33 2.52 -15.54
N GLY A 90 13.87 1.30 -15.61
CA GLY A 90 15.30 1.05 -15.82
C GLY A 90 15.81 1.44 -17.20
N ALA A 91 14.96 1.45 -18.23
CA ALA A 91 15.31 1.87 -19.60
C ALA A 91 15.40 3.40 -19.77
N GLY A 92 15.02 4.17 -18.75
CA GLY A 92 15.13 5.63 -18.74
C GLY A 92 13.93 6.39 -19.30
N ARG A 93 13.94 7.71 -19.10
CA ARG A 93 12.81 8.62 -19.36
C ARG A 93 12.29 8.58 -20.82
N GLU A 94 13.19 8.57 -21.81
CA GLU A 94 12.80 8.62 -23.23
C GLU A 94 12.06 7.35 -23.67
N ALA A 95 12.53 6.18 -23.22
CA ALA A 95 11.88 4.90 -23.51
C ALA A 95 10.46 4.85 -22.89
N LEU A 96 10.30 5.40 -21.69
CA LEU A 96 9.01 5.46 -21.02
C LEU A 96 8.03 6.41 -21.73
N ILE A 97 8.50 7.58 -22.18
CA ILE A 97 7.72 8.53 -23.00
C ILE A 97 7.27 7.89 -24.33
N ALA A 98 8.16 7.17 -25.02
CA ALA A 98 7.82 6.48 -26.26
C ALA A 98 6.72 5.42 -26.04
N ARG A 99 6.79 4.67 -24.92
CA ARG A 99 5.77 3.69 -24.56
C ARG A 99 4.43 4.34 -24.18
N LEU A 100 4.46 5.49 -23.51
CA LEU A 100 3.27 6.30 -23.22
C LEU A 100 2.56 6.73 -24.51
N HIS A 101 3.31 7.28 -25.48
CA HIS A 101 2.74 7.72 -26.75
C HIS A 101 2.18 6.58 -27.60
N THR A 102 2.80 5.41 -27.54
CA THR A 102 2.37 4.22 -28.31
C THR A 102 1.28 3.41 -27.60
N GLY A 103 0.97 3.71 -26.34
CA GLY A 103 0.06 2.91 -25.51
C GLY A 103 0.64 1.53 -25.12
N ALA A 104 1.95 1.33 -25.25
CA ALA A 104 2.62 0.05 -25.03
C ALA A 104 2.95 -0.21 -23.54
N TYR A 105 1.99 -0.03 -22.65
CA TYR A 105 2.13 -0.24 -21.20
C TYR A 105 0.90 -0.93 -20.60
N ARG A 106 1.03 -1.45 -19.38
CA ARG A 106 -0.07 -2.02 -18.59
C ARG A 106 0.02 -1.50 -17.17
N VAL A 107 -1.13 -1.15 -16.59
CA VAL A 107 -1.26 -0.79 -15.18
C VAL A 107 -2.10 -1.88 -14.52
N ASP A 108 -1.43 -2.76 -13.79
CA ASP A 108 -2.03 -3.86 -13.03
C ASP A 108 -2.42 -3.42 -11.60
N VAL A 109 -1.65 -2.48 -11.03
CA VAL A 109 -1.94 -1.86 -9.73
C VAL A 109 -1.87 -0.32 -9.85
N PRO A 110 -2.66 0.44 -9.06
CA PRO A 110 -2.65 1.92 -9.10
C PRO A 110 -1.24 2.54 -9.05
N GLU A 111 -0.34 1.94 -8.27
CA GLU A 111 1.05 2.37 -8.04
C GLU A 111 1.86 2.43 -9.34
N GLN A 112 1.61 1.50 -10.27
CA GLN A 112 2.27 1.49 -11.58
C GLN A 112 1.83 2.65 -12.47
N GLY A 113 0.68 3.26 -12.18
CA GLY A 113 0.16 4.42 -12.91
C GLY A 113 0.79 5.75 -12.51
N ALA A 114 1.41 5.83 -11.32
CA ALA A 114 1.90 7.11 -10.78
C ALA A 114 2.95 7.76 -11.68
N ILE A 115 4.01 7.02 -12.06
CA ILE A 115 5.09 7.57 -12.88
C ILE A 115 4.64 7.94 -14.30
N PRO A 116 3.88 7.09 -15.04
CA PRO A 116 3.28 7.47 -16.31
C PRO A 116 2.46 8.76 -16.27
N VAL A 117 1.65 8.94 -15.22
CA VAL A 117 0.82 10.15 -15.05
C VAL A 117 1.69 11.36 -14.71
N ALA A 118 2.67 11.23 -13.82
CA ALA A 118 3.62 12.29 -13.49
C ALA A 118 4.37 12.77 -14.74
N LEU A 119 4.87 11.84 -15.57
CA LEU A 119 5.53 12.19 -16.84
C LEU A 119 4.60 12.93 -17.78
N ARG A 120 3.34 12.49 -17.91
CA ARG A 120 2.37 13.17 -18.75
C ARG A 120 2.02 14.57 -18.24
N LEU A 121 1.93 14.76 -16.92
CA LEU A 121 1.73 16.07 -16.31
C LEU A 121 2.91 17.01 -16.58
N LEU A 122 4.15 16.50 -16.49
CA LEU A 122 5.34 17.26 -16.83
C LEU A 122 5.38 17.67 -18.31
N GLU A 123 4.97 16.80 -19.24
CA GLU A 123 4.83 17.15 -20.67
C GLU A 123 3.84 18.29 -20.91
N LEU A 124 2.77 18.33 -20.12
CA LEU A 124 1.73 19.36 -20.19
C LEU A 124 2.12 20.64 -19.41
N GLY A 125 3.29 20.68 -18.79
CA GLY A 125 3.76 21.81 -17.97
C GLY A 125 3.14 21.88 -16.57
N HIS A 126 2.46 20.83 -16.11
CA HIS A 126 1.85 20.75 -14.78
C HIS A 126 2.82 20.17 -13.74
N THR A 127 3.90 20.90 -13.46
CA THR A 127 4.97 20.43 -12.55
C THR A 127 4.49 20.21 -11.12
N GLU A 128 3.69 21.10 -10.55
CA GLU A 128 3.20 20.93 -9.17
C GLU A 128 2.31 19.69 -9.04
N ALA A 129 1.37 19.49 -9.96
CA ALA A 129 0.52 18.30 -9.95
C ALA A 129 1.32 16.99 -10.14
N ALA A 130 2.44 17.04 -10.86
CA ALA A 130 3.32 15.88 -11.02
C ALA A 130 4.09 15.57 -9.72
N LEU A 131 4.46 16.60 -8.95
CA LEU A 131 5.12 16.44 -7.65
C LEU A 131 4.12 15.99 -6.58
N ASP A 132 2.89 16.52 -6.55
CA ASP A 132 1.85 16.10 -5.61
C ASP A 132 1.46 14.62 -5.77
N LEU A 133 1.78 14.02 -6.91
CA LEU A 133 1.53 12.62 -7.18
C LEU A 133 2.60 11.69 -6.58
N LEU A 134 3.82 12.18 -6.32
CA LEU A 134 4.99 11.40 -5.89
C LEU A 134 5.33 11.63 -4.42
#